data_AF-A0A5C7EWG2-F1
#
_entry.id   AF-A0A5C7EWG2-F1
#
_cell.length_a   1.000
_cell.length_b   1.000
_cell.length_c   1.000
_cell.angle_alpha   90.00
_cell.angle_beta   90.00
_cell.angle_gamma   90.00
#
_symmetry.space_group_name_H-M   'P 1'
#
loop_
_entity.id
_entity.type
_entity.pdbx_description
1 polymer ?
#
loop_
_entity_poly.entity_id
_entity_poly.type
_entity_poly.pdbx_seq_one_letter_code
_entity_poly.pdbx_strand_id
1 'polypeptide(L)'
;MRTTLTLDDALALELKQLAAQTGKPFKQVVNETLRAGLQSRAPAARPYRLKPASLGRPAPGVDLVHALRVAETLEDQAILAELEQRK
;
A
#
# COMPACT_ATOMS: atom_id res chain seq x y z
N MET A 1 -15.47 -36.21 7.20
CA MET A 1 -14.83 -37.09 6.19
C MET A 1 -13.44 -37.49 6.68
N ARG A 2 -12.98 -38.70 6.34
CA ARG A 2 -11.60 -39.16 6.55
C ARG A 2 -10.84 -38.97 5.23
N THR A 3 -9.73 -38.26 5.28
CA THR A 3 -8.93 -37.90 4.11
C THR A 3 -7.46 -38.06 4.47
N THR A 4 -6.67 -38.54 3.51
CA THR A 4 -5.21 -38.58 3.63
C THR A 4 -4.65 -37.47 2.75
N LEU A 5 -3.81 -36.61 3.32
CA LEU A 5 -3.16 -35.50 2.64
C LEU A 5 -1.66 -35.62 2.89
N THR A 6 -0.87 -35.54 1.82
CA THR A 6 0.58 -35.43 1.92
C THR A 6 0.94 -33.97 2.18
N LEU A 7 1.74 -33.72 3.21
CA LEU A 7 2.31 -32.41 3.55
C LEU A 7 3.83 -32.53 3.47
N ASP A 8 4.51 -31.48 3.02
CA ASP A 8 5.95 -31.41 3.20
C ASP A 8 6.31 -31.32 4.70
N ASP A 9 7.54 -31.70 5.03
CA ASP A 9 7.99 -31.83 6.42
C ASP A 9 7.99 -30.48 7.16
N ALA A 10 8.28 -29.39 6.47
CA ALA A 10 8.30 -28.05 7.05
C ALA A 10 6.89 -27.60 7.43
N LEU A 11 5.94 -27.73 6.50
CA LEU A 11 4.53 -27.39 6.72
C LEU A 11 3.91 -28.26 7.82
N ALA A 12 4.23 -29.55 7.85
CA ALA A 12 3.76 -30.45 8.91
C ALA A 12 4.29 -30.02 10.29
N LEU A 13 5.54 -29.55 10.37
CA LEU A 13 6.14 -29.03 11.60
C LEU A 13 5.47 -27.74 12.05
N GLU A 14 5.27 -26.77 11.15
CA GLU A 14 4.62 -25.50 11.44
C GLU A 14 3.19 -25.71 11.98
N LEU A 15 2.41 -26.58 11.33
CA LEU A 15 1.05 -26.89 11.77
C LEU A 15 1.00 -27.58 13.14
N LYS A 16 2.00 -28.43 13.45
CA LYS A 16 2.13 -29.05 14.78
C LYS A 16 2.48 -28.02 15.85
N GLN A 17 3.39 -27.09 15.54
CA GLN A 17 3.75 -26.00 16.45
C GLN A 17 2.55 -25.10 16.72
N LEU A 18 1.79 -24.73 15.68
CA LEU A 18 0.58 -23.92 15.81
C LEU A 18 -0.49 -24.64 16.66
N ALA A 19 -0.65 -25.96 16.48
CA ALA A 19 -1.53 -26.77 17.33
C ALA A 19 -1.10 -26.77 18.81
N ALA A 20 0.21 -26.91 19.07
CA ALA A 20 0.74 -26.86 20.42
C ALA A 20 0.53 -25.48 21.08
N GLN A 21 0.81 -24.40 20.35
CA GLN A 21 0.65 -23.02 20.83
C GLN A 21 -0.81 -22.65 21.11
N THR A 22 -1.74 -23.12 20.28
CA THR A 22 -3.17 -22.80 20.41
C THR A 22 -3.94 -23.77 21.30
N GLY A 23 -3.33 -24.89 21.71
CA GLY A 23 -4.00 -25.97 22.45
C GLY A 23 -5.10 -26.66 21.66
N LYS A 24 -5.16 -26.46 20.33
CA LYS A 24 -6.20 -27.03 19.47
C LYS A 24 -5.76 -28.39 18.88
N PRO A 25 -6.69 -29.31 18.62
CA PRO A 25 -6.37 -30.55 17.91
C PRO A 25 -5.76 -30.26 16.52
N PHE A 26 -4.73 -31.01 16.13
CA PHE A 26 -4.03 -30.84 14.84
C PHE A 26 -4.98 -30.75 13.64
N LYS A 27 -5.99 -31.64 13.58
CA LYS A 27 -7.02 -31.62 12.53
C LYS A 27 -7.80 -30.29 12.48
N GLN A 28 -8.10 -29.71 13.64
CA GLN A 28 -8.82 -28.45 13.70
C GLN A 28 -7.96 -27.32 13.13
N VAL A 29 -6.68 -27.26 13.54
CA VAL A 29 -5.71 -26.29 13.01
C VAL A 29 -5.58 -26.43 11.50
N VAL A 30 -5.37 -27.63 10.98
CA VAL A 30 -5.27 -27.88 9.53
C VAL A 30 -6.50 -27.33 8.79
N ASN A 31 -7.71 -27.65 9.27
CA ASN A 31 -8.93 -27.20 8.62
C ASN A 31 -9.16 -25.69 8.72
N GLU A 32 -8.82 -25.07 9.86
CA GLU A 32 -8.89 -23.62 10.04
C GLU A 32 -7.92 -22.91 9.11
N THR A 33 -6.65 -23.36 9.05
CA THR A 33 -5.62 -22.81 8.16
C THR A 33 -6.01 -22.95 6.69
N LEU A 34 -6.50 -24.12 6.26
CA LEU A 34 -6.96 -24.31 4.88
C LEU A 34 -8.17 -23.42 4.54
N ARG A 35 -9.13 -23.30 5.46
CA ARG A 35 -10.29 -22.42 5.25
C ARG A 35 -9.87 -20.96 5.14
N ALA A 36 -8.97 -20.51 6.00
CA ALA A 36 -8.42 -19.16 5.95
C ALA A 36 -7.69 -18.91 4.62
N GLY A 37 -6.89 -19.87 4.14
CA GLY A 37 -6.21 -19.78 2.84
C GLY A 37 -7.17 -19.76 1.64
N LEU A 38 -8.26 -20.53 1.69
CA LEU A 38 -9.28 -20.52 0.63
C LEU A 38 -10.10 -19.23 0.63
N GLN A 39 -10.32 -18.63 1.79
CA GLN A 39 -11.02 -17.34 1.96
C GLN A 39 -10.11 -16.13 1.69
N SER A 40 -8.80 -16.26 1.95
CA SER A 40 -7.80 -15.20 1.74
C SER A 40 -7.44 -14.96 0.28
N ARG A 41 -8.18 -15.57 -0.66
CA ARG A 41 -8.30 -15.08 -2.03
C ARG A 41 -8.98 -13.70 -1.98
N ALA A 42 -8.25 -12.73 -1.45
CA ALA A 42 -8.64 -11.34 -1.44
C ALA A 42 -8.98 -10.97 -2.88
N PRO A 43 -10.10 -10.25 -3.12
CA PRO A 43 -10.30 -9.67 -4.43
C PRO A 43 -9.02 -8.89 -4.75
N ALA A 44 -8.42 -9.16 -5.91
CA ALA A 44 -7.24 -8.43 -6.35
C ALA A 44 -7.50 -6.94 -6.08
N ALA A 45 -6.62 -6.31 -5.28
CA ALA A 45 -6.80 -4.92 -4.91
C ALA A 45 -7.07 -4.14 -6.20
N ARG A 46 -8.21 -3.43 -6.26
CA ARG A 46 -8.59 -2.73 -7.48
C ARG A 46 -7.43 -1.82 -7.87
N PRO A 47 -6.93 -1.89 -9.13
CA PRO A 47 -5.84 -1.03 -9.55
C PRO A 47 -6.18 0.42 -9.24
N TYR A 48 -5.23 1.15 -8.64
CA TYR A 48 -5.40 2.58 -8.44
C TYR A 48 -5.64 3.27 -9.79
N ARG A 49 -6.61 4.19 -9.81
CA ARG A 49 -6.96 5.00 -11.00
C ARG A 49 -7.02 6.46 -10.58
N LEU A 50 -6.05 7.24 -11.04
CA LEU A 50 -6.06 8.69 -10.90
C LEU A 50 -7.12 9.28 -11.85
N LYS A 51 -7.98 10.16 -11.34
CA LYS A 51 -8.85 11.03 -12.16
C LYS A 51 -8.18 12.40 -12.25
N PRO A 52 -7.39 12.68 -13.30
CA PRO A 52 -6.73 13.97 -13.42
C PRO A 52 -7.79 15.08 -13.66
N ALA A 53 -7.51 16.26 -13.13
CA ALA A 53 -8.21 17.48 -13.47
C ALA A 53 -7.30 18.35 -14.36
N SER A 54 -7.89 19.06 -15.32
CA SER A 54 -7.14 20.02 -16.13
C SER A 54 -6.77 21.24 -15.28
N LEU A 55 -5.48 21.54 -15.20
CA LEU A 55 -4.96 22.79 -14.61
C LEU A 55 -4.78 23.90 -15.65
N GLY A 56 -5.20 23.65 -16.90
CA GLY A 56 -4.97 24.56 -18.02
C GLY A 56 -3.56 24.45 -18.61
N ARG A 57 -3.19 25.43 -19.44
CA ARG A 57 -1.85 25.55 -20.02
C ARG A 57 -0.97 26.40 -19.10
N PRO A 58 0.33 26.10 -18.99
CA PRO A 58 1.26 26.98 -18.30
C PRO A 58 1.25 28.38 -18.92
N ALA A 59 1.53 29.39 -18.10
CA ALA A 59 1.71 30.75 -18.62
C ALA A 59 2.91 30.79 -19.59
N PRO A 60 2.90 31.71 -20.58
CA PRO A 60 4.01 31.83 -21.53
C PRO A 60 5.36 32.00 -20.82
N GLY A 61 6.36 31.24 -21.24
CA GLY A 61 7.70 31.27 -20.65
C GLY A 61 7.86 30.51 -19.32
N VAL A 62 6.79 29.92 -18.77
CA VAL A 62 6.88 29.09 -17.56
C VAL A 62 7.30 27.68 -17.94
N ASP A 63 8.52 27.32 -17.55
CA ASP A 63 9.04 25.97 -17.70
C ASP A 63 8.72 25.11 -16.48
N LEU A 64 7.66 24.30 -16.59
CA LEU A 64 7.27 23.35 -15.53
C LEU A 64 8.19 22.12 -15.45
N VAL A 65 9.09 21.89 -16.41
CA VAL A 65 10.13 20.85 -16.27
C VAL A 65 11.08 21.21 -15.13
N HIS A 66 11.37 22.50 -14.95
CA HIS A 66 12.17 23.03 -13.85
C HIS A 66 11.29 23.73 -12.79
N ALA A 67 10.19 23.09 -12.40
CA ALA A 67 9.18 23.65 -11.50
C ALA A 67 9.72 24.19 -10.16
N LEU A 68 10.79 23.60 -9.62
CA LEU A 68 11.39 24.08 -8.36
C LEU A 68 11.98 25.49 -8.50
N ARG A 69 12.62 25.81 -9.62
CA ARG A 69 13.13 27.17 -9.88
C ARG A 69 11.99 28.19 -9.96
N VAL A 70 10.88 27.78 -10.58
CA VAL A 70 9.67 28.61 -10.65
C VAL A 70 9.13 28.86 -9.24
N ALA A 71 9.10 27.82 -8.39
CA ALA A 71 8.66 27.95 -7.00
C ALA A 71 9.56 28.88 -6.18
N GLU A 72 10.89 28.74 -6.27
CA GLU A 72 11.86 29.63 -5.61
C GLU A 72 11.64 31.09 -5.99
N THR A 73 11.47 31.37 -7.29
CA THR A 73 11.23 32.73 -7.78
C THR A 73 9.93 33.32 -7.24
N LEU A 74 8.87 32.50 -7.15
CA LEU A 74 7.58 32.93 -6.59
C LEU A 74 7.67 33.20 -5.09
N GLU A 75 8.47 32.40 -4.37
CA GLU A 75 8.73 32.59 -2.94
C GLU A 75 9.50 33.89 -2.69
N ASP A 76 10.58 34.14 -3.44
CA ASP A 76 11.34 35.39 -3.37
C ASP A 76 10.46 36.63 -3.62
N GLN A 77 9.59 36.56 -4.64
CA GLN A 77 8.64 37.64 -4.95
C GLN A 77 7.65 37.90 -3.80
N ALA A 78 7.14 36.83 -3.17
CA ALA A 78 6.23 36.96 -2.03
C ALA A 78 6.94 37.59 -0.81
N ILE A 79 8.18 37.18 -0.53
CA ILE A 79 8.99 37.73 0.57
C ILE A 79 9.24 39.23 0.34
N LEU A 80 9.63 39.63 -0.86
CA LEU A 80 9.86 41.03 -1.20
C LEU A 80 8.60 41.88 -1.02
N ALA A 81 7.45 41.40 -1.51
CA ALA A 81 6.17 42.09 -1.36
C ALA A 81 5.77 42.27 0.11
N GLU A 82 6.03 41.27 0.97
CA GLU A 82 5.77 41.37 2.39
C GLU A 82 6.68 42.40 3.08
N LEU A 83 7.96 42.45 2.72
CA LEU A 83 8.90 43.45 3.25
C LEU A 83 8.54 44.89 2.85
N GLU A 84 8.02 45.09 1.64
CA GLU A 84 7.56 46.41 1.18
C GLU A 84 6.33 46.91 1.93
N GLN A 85 5.41 46.00 2.29
CA GLN A 85 4.21 46.36 3.07
C GLN A 85 4.49 46.71 4.53
N ARG A 86 5.66 46.33 5.05
CA ARG A 86 6.10 46.61 6.43
C ARG A 86 6.83 47.95 6.58
N LYS A 87 7.08 48.67 5.48
CA LYS A 87 7.65 50.03 5.48
C LYS A 87 6.56 51.08 5.59
#